data_AF-G2R0M2-F1
#
_entry.id   AF-G2R0M2-F1
#
_cell.length_a   1.000
_cell.length_b   1.000
_cell.length_c   1.000
_cell.angle_alpha   90.00
_cell.angle_beta   90.00
_cell.angle_gamma   90.00
#
_symmetry.space_group_name_H-M   'P 1'
#
loop_
_entity.id
_entity.type
_entity.pdbx_description
1 polymer ?
#
loop_
_entity_poly.entity_id
_entity_poly.type
_entity_poly.pdbx_seq_one_letter_code
_entity_poly.pdbx_strand_id
1 'polypeptide(L)'
;MSSQSHLWSATSSTDSPAASGNRPGLDSRTRYPGRRFAQIVKLKPEFVDKYKEVHAAVWPEVLKQIKDCNIQDYSIFHDPETGILFASFKYVGYDYAGDMERMRENPKVREWWRMTDGMQESLVPGAKDSESGEPSWWKPIEEVFYTP
;
A
#
# COMPACT_ATOMS: atom_id res chain seq x y z
N MET A 1 -33.90 25.47 -0.42
CA MET A 1 -33.36 24.57 0.61
C MET A 1 -31.91 24.92 0.81
N SER A 2 -31.66 25.67 1.87
CA SER A 2 -30.34 26.15 2.27
C SER A 2 -29.47 24.99 2.74
N SER A 3 -28.19 24.98 2.36
CA SER A 3 -27.15 24.78 3.37
C SER A 3 -25.86 25.44 2.88
N GLN A 4 -25.47 26.47 3.60
CA GLN A 4 -24.29 27.28 3.35
C GLN A 4 -23.06 26.56 3.93
N SER A 5 -22.00 26.60 3.12
CA SER A 5 -20.59 26.46 3.49
C SER A 5 -20.28 27.03 4.87
N HIS A 6 -19.81 26.18 5.79
CA HIS A 6 -19.17 26.63 7.01
C HIS A 6 -17.65 26.56 6.83
N LEU A 7 -17.10 27.74 6.58
CA LEU A 7 -15.70 28.09 6.75
C LEU A 7 -15.37 28.02 8.25
N TRP A 8 -14.37 27.22 8.63
CA TRP A 8 -13.81 27.29 9.97
C TRP A 8 -12.68 28.33 9.99
N SER A 9 -12.91 29.44 10.68
CA SER A 9 -11.93 30.50 10.92
C SER A 9 -11.00 30.15 12.07
N ALA A 10 -9.71 30.45 11.88
CA ALA A 10 -8.67 30.35 12.89
C ALA A 10 -8.87 31.39 14.00
N THR A 11 -8.71 30.96 15.26
CA THR A 11 -8.46 31.86 16.38
C THR A 11 -7.12 31.52 17.01
N SER A 12 -6.19 32.46 16.89
CA SER A 12 -4.93 32.51 17.64
C SER A 12 -5.22 33.00 19.06
N SER A 13 -4.67 32.33 20.07
CA SER A 13 -4.56 32.89 21.42
C SER A 13 -3.29 32.35 22.06
N THR A 14 -2.33 33.25 22.26
CA THR A 14 -1.10 33.07 23.02
C THR A 14 -1.40 33.14 24.53
N ASP A 15 -0.97 32.15 25.30
CA ASP A 15 -0.07 32.36 26.45
C ASP A 15 0.41 31.02 27.05
N SER A 16 1.70 30.96 27.39
CA SER A 16 2.33 29.86 28.13
C SER A 16 2.44 30.21 29.62
N PRO A 17 2.57 29.20 30.49
CA PRO A 17 3.82 29.15 31.25
C PRO A 17 4.43 27.75 31.31
N ALA A 18 5.76 27.73 31.38
CA ALA A 18 6.58 26.55 31.52
C ALA A 18 6.28 25.80 32.83
N ALA A 19 5.98 24.51 32.72
CA ALA A 19 6.01 23.56 33.82
C ALA A 19 6.89 22.38 33.42
N SER A 20 8.07 22.32 34.04
CA SER A 20 8.97 21.17 34.06
C SER A 20 8.28 20.01 34.79
N GLY A 21 7.68 19.11 34.02
CA GLY A 21 7.09 17.86 34.49
C GLY A 21 7.70 16.70 33.72
N ASN A 22 8.40 15.84 34.46
CA ASN A 22 8.98 14.58 34.03
C ASN A 22 7.97 13.77 33.20
N ARG A 23 8.10 13.70 31.86
CA ARG A 23 7.25 12.84 31.02
C ARG A 23 7.87 11.44 30.99
N PRO A 24 7.22 10.41 31.56
CA PRO A 24 7.66 9.04 31.33
C PRO A 24 7.50 8.76 29.84
N GLY A 25 8.57 8.32 29.18
CA GLY A 25 8.52 7.84 27.81
C GLY A 25 7.60 6.63 27.74
N LEU A 26 6.36 6.86 27.30
CA LEU A 26 5.50 5.79 26.82
C LEU A 26 5.60 5.83 25.30
N ASP A 27 6.41 4.93 24.75
CA ASP A 27 6.33 4.56 23.35
C ASP A 27 4.97 3.91 23.11
N SER A 28 3.91 4.72 22.97
CA SER A 28 2.55 4.26 22.71
C SER A 28 2.35 3.98 21.22
N ARG A 29 3.33 3.34 20.57
CA ARG A 29 3.18 2.83 19.22
C ARG A 29 2.20 1.65 19.25
N THR A 30 0.93 1.92 18.99
CA THR A 30 -0.08 0.87 18.78
C THR A 30 0.23 0.17 17.47
N ARG A 31 0.52 -1.12 17.53
CA ARG A 31 0.71 -1.96 16.34
C ARG A 31 -0.63 -2.19 15.65
N TYR A 32 -0.67 -2.13 14.32
CA TYR A 32 -1.89 -2.51 13.60
C TYR A 32 -2.22 -3.98 13.87
N PRO A 33 -3.47 -4.32 14.22
CA PRO A 33 -3.86 -5.70 14.54
C PRO A 33 -3.88 -6.64 13.31
N GLY A 34 -3.38 -6.19 12.15
CA GLY A 34 -3.48 -6.91 10.87
C GLY A 34 -4.52 -6.29 9.94
N ARG A 35 -4.30 -5.04 9.51
CA ARG A 35 -5.14 -4.41 8.49
C ARG A 35 -4.98 -5.18 7.18
N ARG A 36 -6.08 -5.63 6.60
CA ARG A 36 -6.10 -6.34 5.32
C ARG A 36 -6.25 -5.36 4.18
N PHE A 37 -5.58 -5.66 3.08
CA PHE A 37 -5.63 -4.92 1.84
C PHE A 37 -5.96 -5.88 0.72
N ALA A 38 -6.80 -5.44 -0.19
CA ALA A 38 -7.12 -6.14 -1.41
C ALA A 38 -7.05 -5.14 -2.56
N GLN A 39 -6.46 -5.58 -3.68
CA GLN A 39 -6.28 -4.75 -4.86
C GLN A 39 -6.27 -5.60 -6.13
N ILE A 40 -6.63 -4.98 -7.25
CA ILE A 40 -6.70 -5.64 -8.55
C ILE A 40 -5.94 -4.86 -9.62
N VAL A 41 -5.36 -5.59 -10.56
CA VAL A 41 -4.78 -5.07 -11.82
C VAL A 41 -5.09 -6.05 -12.94
N LYS A 42 -5.02 -5.61 -14.19
CA LYS A 42 -5.18 -6.52 -15.33
C LYS A 42 -3.81 -7.04 -15.77
N LEU A 43 -3.71 -8.34 -16.00
CA LEU A 43 -2.55 -8.96 -16.63
C LEU A 43 -2.76 -9.02 -18.14
N LYS A 44 -1.73 -8.64 -18.89
CA LYS A 44 -1.74 -8.78 -20.34
C LYS A 44 -1.68 -10.27 -20.72
N PRO A 45 -2.54 -10.74 -21.63
CA PRO A 45 -2.68 -12.18 -21.91
C PRO A 45 -1.39 -12.83 -22.40
N GLU A 46 -0.56 -12.10 -23.13
CA GLU A 46 0.73 -12.58 -23.65
C GLU A 46 1.82 -12.79 -22.58
N PHE A 47 1.61 -12.29 -21.35
CA PHE A 47 2.58 -12.38 -20.26
C PHE A 47 2.18 -13.37 -19.15
N VAL A 48 1.06 -14.11 -19.28
CA VAL A 48 0.57 -15.00 -18.21
C VAL A 48 1.63 -15.98 -17.71
N ASP A 49 2.30 -16.69 -18.62
CA ASP A 49 3.31 -17.68 -18.23
C ASP A 49 4.56 -17.02 -17.65
N LYS A 50 5.00 -15.89 -18.24
CA LYS A 50 6.16 -15.16 -17.74
C LYS A 50 5.90 -14.58 -16.35
N TYR A 51 4.69 -14.09 -16.10
CA TYR A 51 4.29 -13.55 -14.80
C TYR A 51 4.36 -14.62 -13.71
N LYS A 52 3.87 -15.84 -14.00
CA LYS A 52 3.98 -16.99 -13.09
C LYS A 52 5.43 -17.39 -12.85
N GLU A 53 6.23 -17.47 -13.92
CA GLU A 53 7.66 -17.82 -13.85
C GLU A 53 8.43 -16.86 -12.93
N VAL A 54 8.29 -15.55 -13.12
CA VAL A 54 9.03 -14.58 -12.29
C VAL A 54 8.53 -14.58 -10.84
N HIS A 55 7.22 -14.76 -10.60
CA HIS A 55 6.68 -14.84 -9.23
C HIS A 55 6.95 -16.16 -8.52
N ALA A 56 7.29 -17.23 -9.24
CA ALA A 56 7.82 -18.45 -8.63
C ALA A 56 9.25 -18.27 -8.09
N ALA A 57 9.97 -17.25 -8.58
CA ALA A 57 11.35 -16.95 -8.23
C ALA A 57 11.56 -15.46 -7.92
N VAL A 58 10.68 -14.89 -7.05
CA VAL A 58 10.80 -13.48 -6.63
C VAL A 58 12.18 -13.22 -6.02
N TRP A 59 12.75 -12.08 -6.36
CA TRP A 59 14.09 -11.70 -5.91
C TRP A 59 14.15 -11.62 -4.37
N PRO A 60 15.19 -12.18 -3.72
CA PRO A 60 15.33 -12.17 -2.27
C PRO A 60 15.27 -10.76 -1.65
N GLU A 61 15.80 -9.74 -2.35
CA GLU A 61 15.79 -8.34 -1.91
C GLU A 61 14.38 -7.75 -1.87
N VAL A 62 13.53 -8.14 -2.83
CA VAL A 62 12.13 -7.72 -2.89
C VAL A 62 11.36 -8.40 -1.75
N LEU A 63 11.52 -9.71 -1.56
CA LEU A 63 10.90 -10.44 -0.45
C LEU A 63 11.34 -9.90 0.91
N LYS A 64 12.62 -9.55 1.06
CA LYS A 64 13.15 -8.91 2.26
C LYS A 64 12.48 -7.57 2.51
N GLN A 65 12.36 -6.72 1.48
CA GLN A 65 11.72 -5.41 1.63
C GLN A 65 10.24 -5.53 2.02
N ILE A 66 9.49 -6.47 1.40
CA ILE A 66 8.10 -6.77 1.78
C ILE A 66 7.99 -7.11 3.27
N LYS A 67 8.88 -7.98 3.76
CA LYS A 67 8.91 -8.38 5.17
C LYS A 67 9.28 -7.21 6.10
N ASP A 68 10.29 -6.41 5.73
CA ASP A 68 10.76 -5.26 6.51
C ASP A 68 9.73 -4.10 6.54
N CYS A 69 8.82 -4.06 5.57
CA CYS A 69 7.66 -3.18 5.53
C CYS A 69 6.41 -3.78 6.21
N ASN A 70 6.58 -4.82 7.04
CA ASN A 70 5.51 -5.43 7.83
C ASN A 70 4.31 -5.95 7.00
N ILE A 71 4.55 -6.28 5.73
CA ILE A 71 3.57 -6.97 4.88
C ILE A 71 3.72 -8.47 5.11
N GLN A 72 2.59 -9.12 5.39
CA GLN A 72 2.48 -10.56 5.65
C GLN A 72 1.30 -11.14 4.89
N ASP A 73 1.27 -12.47 4.77
CA ASP A 73 0.16 -13.19 4.14
C ASP A 73 -0.15 -12.65 2.73
N TYR A 74 0.90 -12.30 1.98
CA TYR A 74 0.78 -11.67 0.67
C TYR A 74 0.61 -12.75 -0.41
N SER A 75 -0.57 -12.77 -1.03
CA SER A 75 -0.90 -13.66 -2.13
C SER A 75 -1.36 -12.86 -3.36
N ILE A 76 -1.06 -13.38 -4.55
CA ILE A 76 -1.57 -12.88 -5.83
C ILE A 76 -2.23 -14.05 -6.57
N PHE A 77 -3.48 -13.88 -6.96
CA PHE A 77 -4.32 -14.85 -7.65
C PHE A 77 -4.59 -14.35 -9.07
N HIS A 78 -4.70 -15.25 -10.03
CA HIS A 78 -4.99 -14.92 -11.43
C HIS A 78 -6.30 -15.58 -11.86
N ASP A 79 -7.23 -14.77 -12.36
CA ASP A 79 -8.43 -15.24 -13.05
C ASP A 79 -8.18 -15.24 -14.57
N PRO A 80 -8.08 -16.42 -15.21
CA PRO A 80 -7.79 -16.52 -16.64
C PRO A 80 -8.93 -16.04 -17.54
N GLU A 81 -10.17 -15.97 -17.07
CA GLU A 81 -11.30 -15.54 -17.90
C GLU A 81 -11.31 -14.02 -18.09
N THR A 82 -11.04 -13.28 -17.01
CA THR A 82 -11.03 -11.81 -17.03
C THR A 82 -9.64 -11.22 -17.23
N GLY A 83 -8.59 -12.02 -17.01
CA GLY A 83 -7.19 -11.56 -16.95
C GLY A 83 -6.89 -10.75 -15.69
N ILE A 84 -7.74 -10.80 -14.66
CA ILE A 84 -7.53 -10.04 -13.43
C ILE A 84 -6.52 -10.76 -12.54
N LEU A 85 -5.57 -9.97 -12.03
CA LEU A 85 -4.79 -10.32 -10.86
C LEU A 85 -5.44 -9.73 -9.63
N PHE A 86 -5.79 -10.58 -8.67
CA PHE A 86 -6.24 -10.18 -7.34
C PHE A 86 -5.11 -10.38 -6.34
N ALA A 87 -4.70 -9.30 -5.70
CA ALA A 87 -3.62 -9.28 -4.71
C ALA A 87 -4.20 -8.96 -3.34
N SER A 88 -3.84 -9.76 -2.32
CA SER A 88 -4.29 -9.56 -0.94
C SER A 88 -3.12 -9.73 0.03
N PHE A 89 -3.03 -8.85 1.02
CA PHE A 89 -2.02 -8.93 2.07
C PHE A 89 -2.50 -8.34 3.40
N LYS A 90 -1.80 -8.70 4.48
CA LYS A 90 -1.97 -8.13 5.83
C LYS A 90 -0.81 -7.18 6.14
N TYR A 91 -1.13 -5.99 6.61
CA TYR A 91 -0.17 -5.09 7.23
C TYR A 91 -0.24 -5.18 8.75
N VAL A 92 0.91 -5.44 9.37
CA VAL A 92 1.04 -5.62 10.83
C VAL A 92 2.08 -4.68 11.46
N GLY A 93 2.38 -3.55 10.82
CA GLY A 93 3.38 -2.60 11.31
C GLY A 93 2.79 -1.53 12.23
N TYR A 94 3.41 -0.35 12.22
CA TYR A 94 3.04 0.80 13.05
C TYR A 94 2.73 2.06 12.23
N ASP A 95 3.25 2.14 11.01
CA ASP A 95 3.12 3.28 10.10
C ASP A 95 3.07 2.76 8.67
N TYR A 96 1.86 2.55 8.15
CA TYR A 96 1.67 2.04 6.80
C TYR A 96 2.26 2.99 5.76
N ALA A 97 2.06 4.29 5.91
CA ALA A 97 2.52 5.28 4.94
C ALA A 97 4.05 5.31 4.90
N GLY A 98 4.72 5.35 6.06
CA GLY A 98 6.17 5.29 6.14
C GLY A 98 6.75 3.97 5.66
N ASP A 99 6.08 2.85 5.89
CA ASP A 99 6.51 1.55 5.35
C ASP A 99 6.36 1.50 3.82
N MET A 100 5.31 2.08 3.25
CA MET A 100 5.13 2.14 1.80
C MET A 100 6.10 3.13 1.13
N GLU A 101 6.50 4.20 1.83
CA GLU A 101 7.58 5.09 1.38
C GLU A 101 8.90 4.33 1.27
N ARG A 102 9.31 3.60 2.32
CA ARG A 102 10.55 2.81 2.30
C ARG A 102 10.55 1.74 1.20
N MET A 103 9.39 1.16 0.91
CA MET A 103 9.22 0.24 -0.21
C MET A 103 9.55 0.94 -1.54
N ARG A 104 9.03 2.15 -1.76
CA ARG A 104 9.23 2.95 -2.97
C ARG A 104 10.68 3.44 -3.14
N GLU A 105 11.35 3.77 -2.04
CA GLU A 105 12.75 4.21 -2.06
C GLU A 105 13.72 3.10 -2.47
N ASN A 106 13.36 1.83 -2.24
CA ASN A 106 14.23 0.70 -2.54
C ASN A 106 14.43 0.51 -4.07
N PRO A 107 15.66 0.66 -4.60
CA PRO A 107 15.92 0.55 -6.03
C PRO A 107 15.64 -0.85 -6.60
N LYS A 108 15.80 -1.91 -5.81
CA LYS A 108 15.51 -3.28 -6.26
C LYS A 108 14.02 -3.54 -6.38
N VAL A 109 13.22 -2.94 -5.50
CA VAL A 109 11.77 -2.98 -5.61
C VAL A 109 11.28 -2.22 -6.83
N ARG A 110 11.83 -1.03 -7.10
CA ARG A 110 11.50 -0.28 -8.32
C ARG A 110 11.88 -1.00 -9.61
N GLU A 111 13.05 -1.65 -9.62
CA GLU A 111 13.48 -2.47 -10.75
C GLU A 111 12.52 -3.64 -10.99
N TRP A 112 12.10 -4.32 -9.91
CA TRP A 112 11.10 -5.38 -9.97
C TRP A 112 9.74 -4.86 -10.48
N TRP A 113 9.25 -3.74 -9.95
CA TRP A 113 8.01 -3.13 -10.37
C TRP A 113 8.01 -2.76 -11.84
N ARG A 114 9.06 -2.09 -12.34
CA ARG A 114 9.17 -1.74 -13.76
C ARG A 114 9.06 -2.97 -14.67
N MET A 115 9.63 -4.11 -14.25
CA MET A 115 9.50 -5.36 -14.99
C MET A 115 8.05 -5.90 -14.97
N THR A 116 7.42 -5.95 -13.79
CA THR A 116 6.06 -6.50 -13.66
C THR A 116 4.98 -5.57 -14.22
N ASP A 117 5.14 -4.26 -14.10
CA ASP A 117 4.24 -3.25 -14.67
C ASP A 117 4.20 -3.36 -16.20
N GLY A 118 5.33 -3.70 -16.83
CA GLY A 118 5.38 -3.99 -18.27
C GLY A 118 4.47 -5.14 -18.71
N MET A 119 4.15 -6.06 -17.80
CA MET A 119 3.25 -7.20 -18.02
C MET A 119 1.79 -6.88 -17.68
N GLN A 120 1.52 -5.74 -17.06
CA GLN A 120 0.23 -5.39 -16.48
C GLN A 120 -0.39 -4.17 -17.18
N GLU A 121 -1.68 -3.97 -16.92
CA GLU A 121 -2.44 -2.78 -17.29
C GLU A 121 -3.24 -2.30 -16.07
N SER A 122 -3.03 -1.06 -15.66
CA SER A 122 -3.79 -0.46 -14.56
C SER A 122 -5.27 -0.31 -14.92
N LEU A 123 -6.13 -0.56 -13.92
CA LEU A 123 -7.56 -0.27 -13.97
C LEU A 123 -7.89 1.13 -13.42
N VAL A 124 -6.86 1.90 -13.02
CA VAL A 124 -7.00 3.23 -12.42
C VAL A 124 -6.70 4.29 -13.48
N PRO A 125 -7.68 5.15 -13.84
CA PRO A 125 -7.46 6.20 -14.83
C PRO A 125 -6.31 7.13 -14.44
N GLY A 126 -5.35 7.31 -15.35
CA GLY A 126 -4.21 8.20 -15.16
C GLY A 126 -3.03 7.60 -14.38
N ALA A 127 -3.11 6.33 -13.93
CA ALA A 127 -1.97 5.63 -13.34
C ALA A 127 -0.89 5.36 -14.40
N LYS A 128 0.38 5.53 -14.01
CA LYS A 128 1.54 5.43 -14.91
C LYS A 128 2.32 4.15 -14.69
N ASP A 129 2.66 3.88 -13.42
CA ASP A 129 3.46 2.75 -12.96
C ASP A 129 3.31 2.64 -11.42
N SER A 130 3.84 1.56 -10.85
CA SER A 130 3.82 1.30 -9.41
C SER A 130 4.73 2.27 -8.61
N GLU A 131 5.74 2.89 -9.26
CA GLU A 131 6.67 3.81 -8.60
C GLU A 131 6.04 5.19 -8.33
N SER A 132 5.19 5.68 -9.24
CA SER A 132 4.60 7.02 -9.19
C SER A 132 3.74 7.28 -7.94
N GLY A 133 3.23 6.23 -7.31
CA GLY A 133 2.44 6.29 -6.09
C GLY A 133 1.00 6.77 -6.27
N GLU A 134 0.78 7.91 -6.95
CA GLU A 134 -0.55 8.50 -7.14
C GLU A 134 -0.81 8.97 -8.59
N PRO A 135 -1.93 8.56 -9.22
CA PRO A 135 -2.86 7.54 -8.72
C PRO A 135 -2.22 6.14 -8.72
N SER A 136 -2.60 5.31 -7.74
CA SER A 136 -2.04 3.96 -7.56
C SER A 136 -2.15 3.09 -8.81
N TRP A 137 -1.10 2.33 -9.12
CA TRP A 137 -1.07 1.37 -10.23
C TRP A 137 -2.07 0.23 -10.05
N TRP A 138 -2.11 -0.34 -8.85
CA TRP A 138 -3.11 -1.34 -8.48
C TRP A 138 -4.36 -0.64 -7.97
N LYS A 139 -5.54 -1.06 -8.44
CA LYS A 139 -6.82 -0.51 -8.00
C LYS A 139 -7.19 -1.10 -6.64
N PRO A 140 -7.28 -0.31 -5.55
CA PRO A 140 -7.75 -0.82 -4.27
C PRO A 140 -9.22 -1.23 -4.37
N ILE A 141 -9.59 -2.28 -3.63
CA ILE A 141 -10.97 -2.76 -3.51
C ILE A 141 -11.36 -2.91 -2.03
N GLU A 142 -12.66 -2.78 -1.76
CA GLU A 142 -13.21 -2.70 -0.41
C GLU A 142 -13.34 -4.09 0.24
N GLU A 143 -12.89 -4.20 1.49
CA GLU A 143 -13.26 -5.32 2.35
C GLU A 143 -14.65 -5.06 2.93
N VAL A 144 -15.63 -5.89 2.57
CA VAL A 144 -17.03 -5.75 3.03
C VAL A 144 -17.41 -6.73 4.14
N PHE A 145 -16.58 -7.74 4.39
CA PHE A 145 -16.81 -8.77 5.40
C PHE A 145 -15.50 -9.43 5.83
N TYR A 146 -15.40 -9.78 7.11
CA TYR A 146 -14.31 -10.57 7.66
C TYR A 146 -14.79 -11.35 8.88
N THR A 147 -14.32 -12.60 8.99
CA THR A 147 -14.34 -13.38 10.23
C THR A 147 -12.91 -13.82 10.56
N PRO A 148 -12.45 -13.69 11.81
CA PRO A 148 -11.19 -14.26 12.27
C PRO A 148 -11.12 -15.78 12.14
#